data_AF-A0A7C5Z3R9-F1
#
_entry.id   AF-A0A7C5Z3R9-F1
#
_cell.length_a   1.000
_cell.length_b   1.000
_cell.length_c   1.000
_cell.angle_alpha   90.00
_cell.angle_beta   90.00
_cell.angle_gamma   90.00
#
_symmetry.space_group_name_H-M   'P 1'
#
loop_
_entity.id
_entity.type
_entity.pdbx_description
1 polymer ?
#
loop_
_entity_poly.entity_id
_entity_poly.type
_entity_poly.pdbx_seq_one_letter_code
_entity_poly.pdbx_strand_id
1 'polypeptide(L)' 'MLERLNEEIRRRERVIRIFPSRESGIRLIGALLMEQDEKWVSGRKYLDMTEYFEWQKEISKKLKDKVISIK' A
#
# COMPACT_ATOMS: atom_id res chain seq x y z
N MET A 1 1.70 13.56 1.74
CA MET A 1 0.63 12.54 1.74
C MET A 1 -0.35 12.78 2.91
N LEU A 2 0.16 12.96 4.12
CA LEU A 2 -0.64 13.35 5.30
C LEU A 2 -1.42 14.67 5.10
N GLU A 3 -0.82 15.69 4.51
CA GLU A 3 -1.50 16.97 4.24
C GLU A 3 -2.74 16.79 3.35
N ARG A 4 -2.63 15.99 2.27
CA ARG A 4 -3.75 15.65 1.40
C ARG A 4 -4.88 14.90 2.13
N LEU A 5 -4.51 14.00 3.03
CA LEU A 5 -5.47 13.28 3.86
C LEU A 5 -6.20 14.24 4.81
N ASN A 6 -5.48 15.17 5.43
CA ASN A 6 -6.05 16.18 6.30
C ASN A 6 -7.00 17.12 5.53
N GLU A 7 -6.63 17.55 4.33
CA GLU A 7 -7.49 18.34 3.45
C GLU A 7 -8.79 17.60 3.12
N GLU A 8 -8.71 16.30 2.82
CA GLU A 8 -9.88 15.48 2.52
C GLU A 8 -10.80 15.30 3.74
N ILE A 9 -10.23 15.13 4.94
CA ILE A 9 -11.00 15.12 6.19
C ILE A 9 -11.75 16.45 6.35
N ARG A 10 -11.07 17.59 6.17
CA ARG A 10 -11.71 18.92 6.27
C ARG A 10 -12.78 19.14 5.21
N ARG A 11 -12.59 18.61 3.99
CA ARG A 11 -13.58 18.69 2.91
C ARG A 11 -14.86 17.93 3.26
N ARG A 12 -14.74 16.70 3.77
CA ARG A 12 -15.89 15.86 4.18
C ARG A 12 -16.58 16.42 5.43
N GLU A 13 -15.80 16.95 6.39
CA GLU A 13 -16.32 17.66 7.56
C GLU A 13 -17.18 18.87 7.18
N ARG A 14 -16.73 19.67 6.19
CA ARG A 14 -17.44 20.89 5.75
C ARG A 14 -18.87 20.62 5.27
N VAL A 15 -19.13 19.45 4.69
CA VAL A 15 -20.48 19.05 4.24
C VAL A 15 -21.39 18.71 5.43
N ILE A 16 -20.85 18.04 6.46
CA ILE A 16 -21.60 17.57 7.63
C ILE A 16 -21.89 18.71 8.61
N ARG A 17 -20.99 19.70 8.72
CA ARG A 17 -21.03 20.87 9.61
C ARG A 17 -20.97 20.55 11.10
N ILE A 18 -21.87 19.70 11.61
CA ILE A 18 -21.93 19.27 13.01
C ILE A 18 -22.21 17.76 13.07
N PHE A 19 -21.39 17.03 13.80
CA PHE A 19 -21.62 15.60 14.00
C PHE A 19 -22.69 15.37 15.08
N PRO A 20 -23.63 14.42 14.87
CA PRO A 20 -24.67 14.10 15.85
C PRO A 20 -24.11 13.34 17.07
N SER A 21 -22.93 12.73 16.96
CA SER A 21 -22.23 12.09 18.06
C SER A 21 -20.73 11.92 17.74
N ARG A 22 -19.91 11.65 18.76
CA ARG A 22 -18.47 11.38 18.58
C ARG A 22 -18.23 10.16 17.69
N GLU A 23 -19.04 9.12 17.85
CA GLU A 23 -18.97 7.87 17.09
C GLU A 23 -19.20 8.12 15.59
N SER A 24 -20.05 9.08 15.25
CA SER A 24 -20.30 9.47 13.86
C SER A 24 -19.06 10.06 13.19
N GLY A 25 -18.29 10.88 13.93
CA GLY A 25 -17.01 11.40 13.47
C GLY A 25 -15.95 10.30 13.31
N ILE A 26 -15.87 9.37 14.27
CA ILE A 26 -14.95 8.22 14.21
C ILE A 26 -15.27 7.36 12.99
N ARG A 27 -16.55 7.08 12.72
CA ARG A 27 -16.97 6.29 11.55
C ARG A 27 -16.56 6.95 10.23
N LEU A 28 -16.72 8.26 10.10
CA LEU A 28 -16.32 8.98 8.88
C LEU A 28 -14.81 8.88 8.66
N ILE A 29 -14.02 9.18 9.69
CA ILE A 29 -12.56 9.16 9.61
C ILE A 29 -12.08 7.74 9.35
N GLY A 30 -12.63 6.75 10.06
CA GLY A 30 -12.31 5.34 9.87
C GLY A 30 -12.60 4.87 8.44
N ALA A 31 -13.78 5.19 7.89
CA ALA A 31 -14.12 4.85 6.51
C ALA A 31 -13.17 5.49 5.48
N LEU A 32 -12.80 6.76 5.68
CA LEU A 32 -11.82 7.44 4.81
C LEU A 32 -10.44 6.80 4.90
N LEU A 33 -9.99 6.41 6.09
CA LEU A 33 -8.71 5.74 6.28
C LEU A 33 -8.69 4.36 5.61
N MET A 34 -9.77 3.60 5.70
CA MET A 34 -9.90 2.32 4.98
C MET A 34 -9.82 2.51 3.47
N GLU A 35 -10.53 3.50 2.92
CA GLU A 35 -10.45 3.86 1.49
C GLU A 35 -9.01 4.24 1.07
N GLN A 36 -8.29 4.95 1.95
CA GLN A 36 -6.92 5.37 1.69
C GLN A 36 -5.92 4.21 1.77
N ASP A 37 -6.13 3.30 2.72
CA ASP A 37 -5.35 2.07 2.87
C ASP A 37 -5.49 1.18 1.64
N GLU A 38 -6.73 0.92 1.19
CA GLU A 38 -6.98 0.18 -0.05
C GLU A 38 -6.26 0.79 -1.25
N LYS A 39 -6.27 2.11 -1.40
CA LYS A 39 -5.53 2.82 -2.46
C LYS A 39 -4.02 2.70 -2.33
N TRP A 40 -3.48 2.56 -1.13
CA TRP A 40 -2.05 2.33 -0.92
C TRP A 40 -1.68 0.89 -1.27
N VAL A 41 -2.51 -0.07 -0.85
CA VAL A 41 -2.36 -1.49 -1.19
C VAL A 41 -2.46 -1.71 -2.70
N SER A 42 -3.42 -1.06 -3.37
CA SER A 42 -3.62 -1.13 -4.81
C SER A 42 -2.72 -0.17 -5.61
N GLY A 43 -1.95 0.67 -4.92
CA GLY A 43 -1.14 1.73 -5.51
C GLY A 43 0.16 1.23 -6.16
N ARG A 44 1.03 2.16 -6.58
CA ARG A 44 2.34 1.82 -7.15
C ARG A 44 3.11 0.90 -6.20
N LYS A 45 3.61 -0.23 -6.70
CA LYS A 45 4.58 -1.07 -6.00
C LYS A 45 5.74 -0.18 -5.55
N TYR A 46 5.79 0.15 -4.26
CA TYR A 46 6.89 0.92 -3.69
C TYR A 46 8.22 0.17 -3.76
N LEU A 47 8.16 -1.16 -3.95
CA LEU A 47 9.29 -2.04 -4.21
C LEU A 47 8.84 -3.08 -5.25
N ASP A 48 9.25 -2.92 -6.52
CA ASP A 48 9.02 -3.95 -7.52
C ASP A 48 10.11 -5.01 -7.44
N MET A 49 9.79 -6.14 -6.83
CA MET A 49 10.73 -7.24 -6.61
C MET A 49 10.89 -8.14 -7.84
N THR A 50 10.23 -7.82 -8.95
CA THR A 50 10.27 -8.63 -10.18
C THR A 50 11.71 -8.88 -10.64
N GLU A 51 12.52 -7.81 -10.76
CA GLU A 51 13.93 -7.90 -11.16
C GLU A 51 14.77 -8.70 -10.14
N TYR A 52 14.53 -8.51 -8.84
CA TYR A 52 15.23 -9.25 -7.78
C TYR A 52 14.95 -10.76 -7.87
N PHE A 53 13.70 -11.15 -8.08
CA PHE A 53 13.32 -12.55 -8.19
C PHE A 53 13.82 -13.20 -9.48
N GLU A 54 13.90 -12.45 -10.58
CA GLU A 54 14.56 -12.89 -11.81
C GLU A 54 16.04 -13.14 -11.59
N TRP A 55 16.75 -12.20 -10.95
CA TRP A 55 18.15 -12.35 -10.59
C TRP A 55 18.41 -13.56 -9.68
N GLN A 56 17.57 -13.79 -8.66
CA GLN A 56 17.69 -14.96 -7.79
C GLN A 56 17.50 -16.29 -8.56
N LYS A 57 16.56 -16.34 -9.51
CA LYS A 57 16.35 -17.53 -10.35
C LYS A 57 17.57 -17.81 -11.23
N GLU A 58 18.14 -16.78 -11.84
CA GLU A 58 19.35 -16.90 -12.66
C GLU A 58 20.54 -17.42 -11.86
N ILE A 59 20.74 -16.94 -10.64
CA ILE A 59 21.79 -17.45 -9.74
C ILE A 59 21.55 -18.91 -9.36
N SER A 60 20.32 -19.26 -8.99
CA SER A 60 19.96 -20.63 -8.63
C SER A 60 20.20 -21.60 -9.80
N LYS A 61 19.88 -21.17 -11.02
CA LYS A 61 20.13 -21.93 -12.25
C LYS A 61 21.63 -22.12 -12.50
N LYS A 62 22.42 -21.04 -12.47
CA LYS A 62 23.89 -21.11 -12.63
C LYS A 62 24.56 -22.02 -11.61
N LEU A 63 24.09 -22.01 -10.35
CA LEU A 63 24.61 -22.90 -9.31
C LEU A 63 24.29 -24.37 -9.61
N LYS A 64 23.06 -24.68 -10.04
CA LYS A 64 22.68 -26.05 -10.43
C LYS A 64 23.49 -26.55 -11.62
N ASP A 65 23.66 -25.73 -12.64
CA ASP A 65 24.43 -26.08 -13.84
C ASP A 65 25.90 -26.36 -13.51
N LYS A 66 26.48 -25.55 -12.60
CA LYS A 66 27.85 -25.74 -12.10
C LYS A 66 28.01 -27.02 -11.26
N VAL A 67 27.01 -27.40 -10.47
CA VAL A 67 27.04 -28.66 -9.70
C VAL A 67 26.95 -29.87 -10.62
N ILE A 68 26.15 -29.78 -11.69
CA ILE A 68 26.00 -30.84 -12.69
C ILE A 68 27.29 -31.00 -13.50
N SER A 69 27.98 -29.91 -13.86
CA SER A 69 29.24 -29.99 -14.62
C SER A 69 30.44 -30.52 -13.83
N ILE A 70 30.34 -30.60 -12.51
CA ILE A 70 31.40 -31.13 -11.62
C ILE A 70 31.22 -32.64 -11.38
N LYS A 71 30.03 -33.19 -11.65
CA LYS A 71 29.75 -34.63 -11.63
C LYS A 71 30.04 -35.27 -12.97
#